data_AF-A0A5B1M7F5-F1
#
_entry.id   AF-A0A5B1M7F5-F1
#
_cell.length_a   1.000
_cell.length_b   1.000
_cell.length_c   1.000
_cell.angle_alpha   90.00
_cell.angle_beta   90.00
_cell.angle_gamma   90.00
#
_symmetry.space_group_name_H-M   'P 1'
#
loop_
_entity.id
_entity.type
_entity.pdbx_description
1 polymer ?
#
loop_
_entity_poly.entity_id
_entity_poly.type
_entity_poly.pdbx_seq_one_letter_code
_entity_poly.pdbx_strand_id
1 'polypeptide(L)'
;MPREPADTEAQDEAKDQAHDEVSTADASEQGQKFGRDAEDERKRAEEAGETVETPEGEFPADAKGFDGAPLEEILKDREERLAEENRPENTEVSNAGREFDGEKGMFTDEEGYEEAEKKYTLE
;
A
#
# COMPACT_ATOMS: atom_id res chain seq x y z
N MET A 1 30.01 -15.06 52.61
CA MET A 1 29.60 -16.45 52.34
C MET A 1 28.65 -16.43 51.16
N PRO A 2 28.98 -17.10 50.04
CA PRO A 2 28.09 -17.21 48.89
C PRO A 2 26.94 -18.20 49.19
N ARG A 3 25.74 -17.91 48.67
CA ARG A 3 24.64 -18.88 48.57
C ARG A 3 24.31 -19.07 47.10
N GLU A 4 24.22 -20.34 46.73
CA GLU A 4 24.14 -20.90 45.39
C GLU A 4 22.86 -20.53 44.62
N PRO A 5 22.86 -20.54 43.28
CA PRO A 5 21.65 -20.55 42.47
C PRO A 5 21.03 -21.97 42.43
N ALA A 6 19.71 -22.05 42.60
CA ALA A 6 18.96 -23.29 42.41
C ALA A 6 18.59 -23.47 40.93
N ASP A 7 19.11 -24.54 40.34
CA ASP A 7 18.55 -25.21 39.15
C ASP A 7 17.17 -25.78 39.47
N THR A 8 16.18 -25.59 38.60
CA THR A 8 15.08 -26.56 38.45
C THR A 8 14.34 -26.39 37.11
N GLU A 9 14.50 -27.44 36.30
CA GLU A 9 13.51 -28.06 35.39
C GLU A 9 13.11 -27.38 34.07
N ALA A 10 13.63 -27.99 33.00
CA ALA A 10 13.00 -28.09 31.70
C ALA A 10 11.62 -28.78 31.79
N GLN A 11 10.62 -28.26 31.08
CA GLN A 11 9.47 -29.03 30.62
C GLN A 11 9.20 -28.76 29.14
N ASP A 12 9.61 -29.76 28.39
CA ASP A 12 9.16 -30.18 27.07
C ASP A 12 7.69 -30.61 27.16
N GLU A 13 6.79 -30.01 26.38
CA GLU A 13 5.56 -30.67 25.92
C GLU A 13 5.12 -30.05 24.58
N ALA A 14 5.59 -30.66 23.50
CA ALA A 14 4.88 -30.67 22.23
C ALA A 14 3.52 -31.38 22.38
N LYS A 15 2.43 -30.74 21.93
CA LYS A 15 1.22 -31.45 21.51
C LYS A 15 0.69 -30.91 20.19
N ASP A 16 0.94 -31.77 19.20
CA ASP A 16 0.34 -31.87 17.89
C ASP A 16 -1.19 -31.84 17.90
N GLN A 17 -1.72 -31.17 16.86
CA GLN A 17 -2.77 -31.60 15.93
C GLN A 17 -4.06 -32.22 16.45
N ALA A 18 -5.19 -31.59 16.06
CA ALA A 18 -6.22 -32.24 15.22
C ALA A 18 -7.39 -31.30 14.87
N HIS A 19 -7.47 -30.98 13.56
CA HIS A 19 -8.66 -30.87 12.71
C HIS A 19 -9.80 -29.88 13.05
N ASP A 20 -9.87 -28.79 12.27
CA ASP A 20 -11.13 -28.43 11.62
C ASP A 20 -10.82 -28.23 10.13
N GLU A 21 -11.05 -29.29 9.35
CA GLU A 21 -11.00 -29.26 7.90
C GLU A 21 -12.22 -28.47 7.40
N VAL A 22 -12.05 -27.17 7.20
CA VAL A 22 -12.97 -26.43 6.34
C VAL A 22 -12.68 -26.84 4.91
N SER A 23 -13.37 -27.89 4.48
CA SER A 23 -13.58 -28.23 3.09
C SER A 23 -14.16 -27.03 2.34
N THR A 24 -13.31 -26.23 1.68
CA THR A 24 -13.72 -25.27 0.65
C THR A 24 -13.66 -25.93 -0.73
N ALA A 25 -14.23 -27.14 -0.84
CA ALA A 25 -14.72 -27.64 -2.11
C ALA A 25 -16.09 -27.01 -2.39
N ASP A 26 -16.11 -25.70 -2.64
CA ASP A 26 -17.17 -25.02 -3.38
C ASP A 26 -16.52 -23.99 -4.30
N ALA A 27 -15.88 -24.52 -5.33
CA ALA A 27 -15.43 -23.77 -6.48
C ALA A 27 -16.63 -23.58 -7.41
N SER A 28 -17.41 -22.51 -7.21
CA SER A 28 -18.26 -21.98 -8.27
C SER A 28 -18.65 -20.50 -8.04
N GLU A 29 -18.42 -19.70 -9.08
CA GLU A 29 -19.03 -18.39 -9.38
C GLU A 29 -18.47 -17.07 -8.81
N GLN A 30 -17.51 -17.02 -7.86
CA GLN A 30 -16.97 -15.72 -7.41
C GLN A 30 -15.67 -15.24 -8.07
N GLY A 31 -14.99 -16.08 -8.85
CA GLY A 31 -13.72 -15.74 -9.51
C GLY A 31 -13.84 -15.03 -10.87
N GLN A 32 -15.06 -14.79 -11.37
CA GLN A 32 -15.28 -14.47 -12.79
C GLN A 32 -15.29 -12.97 -13.15
N LYS A 33 -14.74 -12.09 -12.31
CA LYS A 33 -14.84 -10.63 -12.50
C LYS A 33 -13.53 -9.85 -12.50
N PHE A 34 -12.39 -10.53 -12.43
CA PHE A 34 -11.07 -9.89 -12.52
C PHE A 34 -10.40 -10.08 -13.90
N GLY A 35 -11.00 -10.85 -14.81
CA GLY A 35 -10.57 -10.91 -16.21
C GLY A 35 -11.05 -9.69 -17.01
N ARG A 36 -10.64 -8.47 -16.62
CA ARG A 36 -10.73 -7.34 -17.54
C ARG A 36 -9.58 -7.49 -18.52
N ASP A 37 -9.91 -7.73 -19.79
CA ASP A 37 -8.93 -7.77 -20.86
C ASP A 37 -8.12 -6.45 -20.86
N ALA A 38 -6.80 -6.52 -20.98
CA ALA A 38 -5.93 -5.35 -20.98
C ALA A 38 -6.30 -4.32 -22.08
N GLU A 39 -6.98 -4.76 -23.14
CA GLU A 39 -7.55 -3.90 -24.18
C GLU A 39 -8.77 -3.10 -23.69
N ASP A 40 -9.59 -3.67 -22.80
CA ASP A 40 -10.74 -3.00 -22.19
C ASP A 40 -10.29 -1.95 -21.17
N GLU A 41 -9.20 -2.19 -20.43
CA GLU A 41 -8.58 -1.20 -19.55
C GLU A 41 -7.92 -0.04 -20.32
N ARG A 42 -7.21 -0.32 -21.42
CA ARG A 42 -6.66 0.74 -22.27
C ARG A 42 -7.76 1.59 -22.89
N LYS A 43 -8.84 0.96 -23.37
CA LYS A 43 -9.99 1.67 -23.91
C LYS A 43 -10.72 2.49 -22.86
N ARG A 44 -10.83 1.99 -21.62
CA ARG A 44 -11.35 2.76 -20.48
C ARG A 44 -10.48 3.95 -20.13
N ALA A 45 -9.15 3.81 -20.18
CA ALA A 45 -8.22 4.90 -19.95
C ALA A 45 -8.29 5.97 -21.07
N GLU A 46 -8.50 5.55 -22.32
CA GLU A 46 -8.72 6.46 -23.45
C GLU A 46 -10.12 7.13 -23.42
N GLU A 47 -11.16 6.44 -22.93
CA GLU A 47 -12.51 7.02 -22.71
C GLU A 47 -12.59 7.89 -21.45
N ALA A 48 -11.78 7.62 -20.42
CA ALA A 48 -11.63 8.44 -19.23
C ALA A 48 -10.70 9.64 -19.49
N GLY A 49 -10.86 10.27 -20.66
CA GLY A 49 -10.07 11.40 -21.11
C GLY A 49 -9.90 12.42 -19.99
N GLU A 50 -8.65 12.51 -19.50
CA GLU A 50 -8.03 13.56 -18.67
C GLU A 50 -9.01 14.53 -17.99
N THR A 51 -9.96 13.99 -17.22
CA THR A 51 -10.74 14.76 -16.26
C THR A 51 -10.42 14.14 -14.93
N VAL A 52 -9.25 14.50 -14.40
CA VAL A 52 -9.09 14.54 -12.96
C VAL A 52 -10.07 15.62 -12.52
N GLU A 53 -11.31 15.23 -12.23
CA GLU A 53 -12.18 16.05 -11.39
C GLU A 53 -11.41 16.22 -10.09
N THR A 54 -10.66 17.32 -9.97
CA THR A 54 -10.48 17.94 -8.67
C THR A 54 -11.88 17.95 -8.07
N PRO A 55 -12.09 17.47 -6.83
CA PRO A 55 -13.39 17.60 -6.21
C PRO A 55 -13.69 19.09 -6.09
N GLU A 56 -14.28 19.69 -7.13
CA GLU A 56 -14.83 21.04 -7.18
C GLU A 56 -16.17 21.06 -6.44
N GLY A 57 -16.28 20.25 -5.39
CA GLY A 57 -17.41 20.20 -4.49
C GLY A 57 -17.07 21.02 -3.26
N GLU A 58 -17.92 22.00 -2.96
CA GLU A 58 -18.01 22.55 -1.62
C GLU A 58 -18.09 21.37 -0.64
N PHE A 59 -17.11 21.28 0.27
CA PHE A 59 -17.16 20.28 1.32
C PHE A 59 -18.48 20.41 2.08
N PRO A 60 -19.07 19.31 2.57
CA PRO A 60 -20.28 19.36 3.40
C PRO A 60 -20.13 20.40 4.53
N ALA A 61 -21.17 21.17 4.81
CA ALA A 61 -21.12 22.24 5.82
C ALA A 61 -20.81 21.73 7.25
N ASP A 62 -20.97 20.44 7.49
CA ASP A 62 -20.68 19.71 8.73
C ASP A 62 -19.37 18.90 8.68
N ALA A 63 -18.62 18.98 7.59
CA ALA A 63 -17.34 18.28 7.44
C ALA A 63 -16.33 18.74 8.49
N LYS A 64 -15.68 17.75 9.12
CA LYS A 64 -14.64 17.95 10.13
C LYS A 64 -13.53 16.93 9.93
N GLY A 65 -12.34 17.27 10.44
CA GLY A 65 -11.21 16.35 10.49
C GLY A 65 -11.50 15.14 11.36
N PHE A 66 -10.64 14.13 11.24
CA PHE A 66 -10.69 12.93 12.09
C PHE A 66 -10.54 13.27 13.58
N ASP A 67 -9.81 14.34 13.88
CA ASP A 67 -9.61 14.93 15.21
C ASP A 67 -10.73 15.90 15.64
N GLY A 68 -11.74 16.09 14.80
CA GLY A 68 -12.82 17.04 15.01
C GLY A 68 -12.48 18.49 14.67
N ALA A 69 -11.31 18.76 14.07
CA ALA A 69 -10.92 20.09 13.62
C ALA A 69 -11.90 20.62 12.54
N PRO A 70 -12.20 21.93 12.53
CA PRO A 70 -13.02 22.52 11.51
C PRO A 70 -12.30 22.46 10.15
N LEU A 71 -13.08 22.32 9.09
CA LEU A 71 -12.56 22.24 7.73
C LEU A 71 -11.65 23.43 7.35
N GLU A 72 -11.99 24.64 7.77
CA GLU A 72 -11.22 25.85 7.48
C GLU A 72 -9.78 25.75 8.00
N GLU A 73 -9.58 25.20 9.21
CA GLU A 73 -8.26 24.99 9.78
C GLU A 73 -7.47 23.92 9.01
N ILE A 74 -8.14 22.86 8.57
CA ILE A 74 -7.52 21.78 7.78
C ILE A 74 -7.09 22.28 6.41
N LEU A 75 -7.92 23.09 5.75
CA LEU A 75 -7.60 23.65 4.45
C LEU A 75 -6.42 24.61 4.54
N LYS A 76 -6.39 25.44 5.59
CA LYS A 76 -5.27 26.34 5.85
C LYS A 76 -3.98 25.56 6.14
N ASP A 77 -4.03 24.56 7.02
CA ASP A 77 -2.88 23.69 7.30
C ASP A 77 -2.37 22.97 6.05
N ARG A 78 -3.30 22.48 5.21
CA ARG A 78 -2.95 21.86 3.93
C ARG A 78 -2.30 22.86 2.98
N GLU A 79 -2.82 24.07 2.87
CA GLU A 79 -2.26 25.14 2.04
C GLU A 79 -0.83 25.47 2.50
N GLU A 80 -0.63 25.66 3.80
CA GLU A 80 0.70 25.88 4.38
C GLU A 80 1.65 24.71 4.06
N ARG A 81 1.24 23.46 4.29
CA ARG A 81 2.11 22.30 4.01
C ARG A 81 2.42 22.08 2.53
N LEU A 82 1.51 22.46 1.63
CA LEU A 82 1.70 22.33 0.19
C LEU A 82 2.39 23.54 -0.45
N ALA A 83 2.63 24.61 0.33
CA ALA A 83 3.28 25.82 -0.15
C ALA A 83 4.71 25.53 -0.62
N GLU A 84 5.14 26.23 -1.67
CA GLU A 84 6.44 26.01 -2.32
C GLU A 84 7.61 26.27 -1.35
N GLU A 85 7.48 27.28 -0.49
CA GLU A 85 8.44 27.63 0.56
C GLU A 85 8.61 26.54 1.63
N ASN A 86 7.60 25.68 1.82
CA ASN A 86 7.61 24.57 2.76
C ASN A 86 8.02 23.25 2.11
N ARG A 87 8.27 23.26 0.79
CA ARG A 87 8.81 22.11 0.08
C ARG A 87 10.31 21.98 0.37
N PRO A 88 10.81 20.79 0.74
CA PRO A 88 12.25 20.61 0.95
C PRO A 88 13.02 20.80 -0.35
N GLU A 89 14.21 21.41 -0.26
CA GLU A 89 15.10 21.59 -1.41
C GLU A 89 15.47 20.24 -2.04
N ASN A 90 15.54 20.18 -3.38
CA ASN A 90 15.84 18.98 -4.17
C ASN A 90 14.84 17.80 -4.02
N THR A 91 13.61 18.06 -3.54
CA THR A 91 12.56 17.03 -3.47
C THR A 91 12.01 16.64 -4.85
N GLU A 92 12.19 17.49 -5.85
CA GLU A 92 11.81 17.19 -7.23
C GLU A 92 12.75 16.16 -7.86
N VAL A 93 12.48 14.88 -7.60
CA VAL A 93 13.09 13.79 -8.35
C VAL A 93 12.18 13.47 -9.54
N SER A 94 12.67 13.71 -10.75
CA SER A 94 11.96 13.31 -11.96
C SER A 94 12.06 11.80 -12.14
N ASN A 95 10.92 11.12 -12.10
CA ASN A 95 10.80 9.72 -12.51
C ASN A 95 10.56 9.59 -14.02
N ALA A 96 10.49 10.71 -14.76
CA ALA A 96 10.26 10.68 -16.20
C ALA A 96 11.44 9.98 -16.90
N GLY A 97 11.14 8.91 -17.64
CA GLY A 97 12.14 8.10 -18.34
C GLY A 97 12.81 7.01 -17.50
N ARG A 98 12.41 6.84 -16.22
CA ARG A 98 12.81 5.68 -15.41
C ARG A 98 11.75 4.59 -15.54
N GLU A 99 12.19 3.35 -15.71
CA GLU A 99 11.32 2.18 -15.77
C GLU A 99 11.30 1.49 -14.40
N PHE A 100 10.11 1.27 -13.84
CA PHE A 100 9.93 0.59 -12.56
C PHE A 100 9.54 -0.87 -12.81
N ASP A 101 10.37 -1.81 -12.35
CA ASP A 101 10.04 -3.23 -12.38
C ASP A 101 9.24 -3.58 -11.12
N GLY A 102 7.94 -3.83 -11.31
CA GLY A 102 7.04 -4.18 -10.22
C GLY A 102 7.30 -5.56 -9.60
N GLU A 103 7.92 -6.51 -10.33
CA GLU A 103 8.24 -7.84 -9.78
C GLU A 103 9.39 -7.76 -8.79
N LYS A 104 10.41 -6.97 -9.11
CA LYS A 104 11.57 -6.72 -8.23
C LYS A 104 11.33 -5.59 -7.24
N GLY A 105 10.37 -4.71 -7.52
CA GLY A 105 9.99 -3.58 -6.68
C GLY A 105 11.05 -2.48 -6.64
N MET A 106 11.77 -2.26 -7.74
CA MET A 106 12.82 -1.25 -7.86
C MET A 106 12.93 -0.76 -9.30
N PHE A 107 13.62 0.35 -9.52
CA PHE A 107 13.81 0.87 -10.88
C PHE A 107 14.92 0.10 -11.62
N THR A 108 14.80 0.01 -12.94
CA THR A 108 15.76 -0.72 -13.79
C THR A 108 17.14 -0.07 -13.86
N ASP A 109 17.23 1.23 -13.54
CA ASP A 109 18.45 2.02 -13.51
C ASP A 109 19.15 2.04 -12.14
N GLU A 110 18.56 1.42 -11.12
CA GLU A 110 19.12 1.38 -9.77
C GLU A 110 20.20 0.30 -9.61
N GLU A 111 21.20 0.62 -8.80
CA GLU A 111 22.29 -0.32 -8.49
C GLU A 111 21.74 -1.57 -7.79
N GLY A 112 22.14 -2.74 -8.28
CA GLY A 112 21.65 -4.03 -7.78
C GLY A 112 20.37 -4.55 -8.46
N TYR A 113 19.82 -3.84 -9.46
CA TYR A 113 18.64 -4.31 -10.20
C TYR A 113 18.82 -5.71 -10.81
N GLU A 114 19.97 -5.99 -11.42
CA GLU A 114 20.24 -7.28 -12.05
C GLU A 114 20.25 -8.44 -11.04
N GLU A 115 20.77 -8.19 -9.83
CA GLU A 115 20.94 -9.17 -8.76
C GLU A 115 19.70 -9.31 -7.86
N ALA A 116 18.77 -8.35 -7.94
CA ALA A 116 17.59 -8.33 -7.09
C ALA A 116 16.64 -9.50 -7.40
N GLU A 117 16.26 -10.21 -6.35
CA GLU A 117 15.25 -11.26 -6.38
C GLU A 117 13.85 -10.68 -6.65
N LYS A 118 12.99 -11.46 -7.29
CA LYS A 118 11.58 -11.10 -7.48
C LYS A 118 10.87 -11.18 -6.13
N LYS A 119 10.41 -10.04 -5.62
CA LYS A 119 9.74 -9.91 -4.32
C LYS A 119 8.23 -9.95 -4.44
N TYR A 120 7.70 -9.52 -5.58
CA TYR A 120 6.28 -9.39 -5.81
C TYR A 120 5.88 -10.18 -7.06
N THR A 121 4.66 -10.69 -7.02
CA THR A 121 4.03 -11.33 -8.18
C THR A 121 2.96 -10.38 -8.68
N LEU A 122 3.06 -9.97 -9.94
CA LEU A 122 1.96 -9.34 -10.65
C LEU A 122 1.11 -10.47 -11.23
N GLU A 123 0.16 -10.96 -10.43
CA GLU A 123 -0.93 -11.81 -10.93
C GLU A 123 -1.98 -10.98 -11.67
#